data_AF-A0A4Q4DEF3-F1
#
_entry.id   AF-A0A4Q4DEF3-F1
#
_cell.length_a   1.000
_cell.length_b   1.000
_cell.length_c   1.000
_cell.angle_alpha   90.00
_cell.angle_beta   90.00
_cell.angle_gamma   90.00
#
_symmetry.space_group_name_H-M   'P 1'
#
loop_
_entity.id
_entity.type
_entity.pdbx_description
1 polymer ?
#
loop_
_entity_poly.entity_id
_entity_poly.type
_entity_poly.pdbx_seq_one_letter_code
_entity_poly.pdbx_strand_id
1 'polypeptide(L)'
;MMNARLTRTLASVTFVLAVLSGLAFVGTAVTRMLDDGAVCVQTGFWSNASLAPDSLPISKGVEASGSATRLCQDSPSAGQRAADLGGELPWLLFGSLALLLFSQLLKAVLERGPFTEAVSRRLTVVGWFVAVGTPLAGLVVGWSQSWLVGSMAPIVGSGPTVSGSLVLVLPGLAAVIMGRIMRDGVRMREDLEGTI
;
A
#
# COMPACT_ATOMS: atom_id res chain seq x y z
N MET A 1 -28.95 17.16 12.24
CA MET A 1 -29.35 15.97 11.44
C MET A 1 -28.54 15.74 10.16
N MET A 2 -27.53 16.57 9.83
CA MET A 2 -26.80 16.50 8.53
C MET A 2 -25.66 15.47 8.45
N ASN A 3 -25.33 14.74 9.53
CA ASN A 3 -24.11 13.90 9.57
C ASN A 3 -24.33 12.40 9.29
N ALA A 4 -25.52 11.85 9.50
CA ALA A 4 -25.73 10.40 9.35
C ALA A 4 -25.81 9.93 7.88
N ARG A 5 -26.36 10.76 6.98
CA ARG A 5 -26.44 10.42 5.55
C ARG A 5 -25.07 10.38 4.90
N LEU A 6 -24.22 11.37 5.21
CA LEU A 6 -22.87 11.48 4.69
C LEU A 6 -21.97 10.32 5.18
N THR A 7 -22.02 9.99 6.48
CA THR A 7 -21.28 8.84 7.02
C THR A 7 -21.76 7.52 6.40
N ARG A 8 -23.05 7.38 6.10
CA ARG A 8 -23.61 6.19 5.42
C ARG A 8 -23.15 6.08 3.96
N THR A 9 -23.15 7.18 3.21
CA THR A 9 -22.64 7.18 1.84
C THR A 9 -21.15 6.88 1.82
N LEU A 10 -20.37 7.47 2.73
CA LEU A 10 -18.94 7.17 2.89
C LEU A 10 -18.68 5.70 3.22
N ALA A 11 -19.43 5.12 4.17
CA ALA A 11 -19.28 3.71 4.55
C ALA A 11 -19.58 2.76 3.37
N SER A 12 -20.60 3.07 2.57
CA SER A 12 -20.97 2.31 1.38
C SER A 12 -19.92 2.43 0.27
N VAL A 13 -19.49 3.66 -0.04
CA VAL A 13 -18.48 3.91 -1.08
C VAL A 13 -17.16 3.25 -0.71
N THR A 14 -16.70 3.39 0.53
CA THR A 14 -15.47 2.75 1.01
C THR A 14 -15.57 1.22 0.97
N PHE A 15 -16.73 0.64 1.32
CA PHE A 15 -16.94 -0.80 1.19
C PHE A 15 -16.87 -1.27 -0.28
N VAL A 16 -17.55 -0.57 -1.18
CA VAL A 16 -17.55 -0.89 -2.62
C VAL A 16 -16.13 -0.80 -3.19
N LEU A 17 -15.40 0.27 -2.87
CA LEU A 17 -14.01 0.42 -3.28
C LEU A 17 -13.14 -0.72 -2.73
N ALA A 18 -13.35 -1.12 -1.48
CA ALA A 18 -12.60 -2.23 -0.88
C ALA A 18 -12.86 -3.55 -1.62
N VAL A 19 -14.12 -3.84 -1.95
CA VAL A 19 -14.49 -5.03 -2.73
C VAL A 19 -13.89 -4.97 -4.13
N LEU A 20 -13.95 -3.81 -4.81
CA LEU A 20 -13.35 -3.64 -6.13
C LEU A 20 -11.82 -3.82 -6.11
N SER A 21 -11.14 -3.24 -5.11
CA SER A 21 -9.69 -3.44 -4.93
C SER A 21 -9.34 -4.89 -4.61
N GLY A 22 -10.15 -5.58 -3.80
CA GLY A 22 -10.00 -7.01 -3.52
C GLY A 22 -10.22 -7.88 -4.76
N LEU A 23 -11.23 -7.58 -5.58
CA LEU A 23 -11.47 -8.25 -6.85
C LEU A 23 -10.34 -7.99 -7.84
N ALA A 24 -9.84 -6.76 -7.91
CA ALA A 24 -8.68 -6.42 -8.73
C ALA A 24 -7.43 -7.19 -8.26
N PHE A 25 -7.21 -7.31 -6.95
CA PHE A 25 -6.13 -8.15 -6.40
C PHE A 25 -6.25 -9.60 -6.88
N VAL A 26 -7.42 -10.23 -6.69
CA VAL A 26 -7.61 -11.63 -7.09
C VAL A 26 -7.51 -11.78 -8.61
N GLY A 27 -8.11 -10.87 -9.37
CA GLY A 27 -8.08 -10.84 -10.82
C GLY A 27 -6.65 -10.76 -11.33
N THR A 28 -5.88 -9.78 -10.87
CA THR A 28 -4.46 -9.60 -11.25
C THR A 28 -3.61 -10.79 -10.83
N ALA A 29 -3.81 -11.34 -9.63
CA ALA A 29 -3.07 -12.52 -9.17
C ALA A 29 -3.29 -13.73 -10.09
N VAL A 30 -4.56 -14.00 -10.43
CA VAL A 30 -4.95 -15.13 -11.28
C VAL A 30 -4.49 -14.94 -12.72
N THR A 31 -4.76 -13.76 -13.31
CA THR A 31 -4.40 -13.50 -14.71
C THR A 31 -2.90 -13.56 -14.92
N ARG A 32 -2.11 -12.94 -14.05
CA ARG A 32 -0.64 -12.94 -14.17
C ARG A 32 0.01 -14.28 -13.82
N MET A 33 -0.63 -15.12 -13.01
CA MET A 33 -0.18 -16.50 -12.77
C MET A 33 -0.37 -17.39 -14.02
N LEU A 34 -1.49 -17.21 -14.71
CA LEU A 34 -1.89 -17.99 -15.87
C LEU A 34 -1.37 -17.45 -17.21
N ASP A 35 -0.98 -16.17 -17.25
CA ASP A 35 -0.39 -15.54 -18.41
C ASP A 35 1.01 -16.11 -18.65
N ASP A 36 1.36 -16.42 -19.90
CA ASP A 36 2.72 -16.83 -20.31
C ASP A 36 3.58 -15.64 -20.77
N GLY A 37 3.06 -14.42 -20.65
CA GLY A 37 3.74 -13.19 -21.03
C GLY A 37 5.06 -12.92 -20.31
N ALA A 38 5.86 -12.05 -20.94
CA ALA A 38 7.14 -11.60 -20.43
C ALA A 38 6.98 -10.83 -19.11
N VAL A 39 7.87 -11.07 -18.16
CA VAL A 39 7.97 -10.29 -16.92
C VAL A 39 8.99 -9.19 -17.12
N CYS A 40 8.58 -7.94 -16.86
CA CYS A 40 9.45 -6.79 -16.99
C CYS A 40 9.63 -6.06 -15.66
N VAL A 41 10.88 -5.76 -15.30
CA VAL A 41 11.21 -4.96 -14.11
C VAL A 41 11.99 -3.71 -14.52
N GLN A 42 11.66 -2.58 -13.89
CA GLN A 42 12.38 -1.32 -14.09
C GLN A 42 13.43 -1.15 -13.00
N THR A 43 14.65 -0.80 -13.40
CA THR A 43 15.80 -0.67 -12.50
C THR A 43 16.43 0.71 -12.66
N GLY A 44 16.89 1.28 -11.56
CA GLY A 44 17.66 2.52 -11.54
C GLY A 44 19.17 2.30 -11.62
N PHE A 45 19.63 1.08 -11.88
CA PHE A 45 21.06 0.76 -11.86
C PHE A 45 21.87 1.60 -12.85
N TRP A 46 21.31 1.86 -14.02
CA TRP A 46 21.90 2.74 -15.04
C TRP A 46 21.37 4.18 -14.94
N SER A 47 20.79 4.57 -13.80
CA SER A 47 20.38 5.96 -13.61
C SER A 47 21.60 6.86 -13.70
N ASN A 48 21.51 7.89 -14.53
CA ASN A 48 22.62 8.79 -14.86
C ASN A 48 23.78 8.15 -15.65
N ALA A 49 23.60 6.96 -16.23
CA ALA A 49 24.56 6.45 -17.19
C ALA A 49 24.58 7.39 -18.42
N SER A 50 25.76 7.91 -18.75
CA SER A 50 25.96 8.72 -19.94
C SER A 50 25.76 7.84 -21.17
N LEU A 51 24.80 8.22 -22.01
CA LEU A 51 24.55 7.52 -23.27
C LEU A 51 25.66 7.93 -24.24
N ALA A 52 26.23 6.95 -24.95
CA ALA A 52 27.31 7.23 -25.91
C ALA A 52 26.83 8.30 -26.91
N PRO A 53 27.60 9.38 -27.15
CA PRO A 53 27.20 10.49 -28.03
C PRO A 53 26.79 10.05 -29.45
N ASP A 54 27.35 8.93 -29.91
CA ASP A 54 27.12 8.38 -31.25
C ASP A 54 25.86 7.51 -31.36
N SER A 55 25.21 7.19 -30.23
CA SER A 55 24.05 6.28 -30.20
C SER A 55 22.70 6.98 -30.38
N LEU A 56 22.67 8.32 -30.28
CA LEU A 56 21.46 9.12 -30.37
C LEU A 56 21.75 10.41 -31.16
N PRO A 57 20.83 10.88 -32.01
CA PRO A 57 20.99 12.15 -32.71
C PRO A 57 20.74 13.32 -31.75
N ILE A 58 21.77 13.70 -30.97
CA ILE A 58 21.70 14.77 -29.98
C ILE A 58 22.52 15.98 -30.44
N SER A 59 21.96 17.18 -30.28
CA SER A 59 22.62 18.44 -30.65
C SER A 59 23.88 18.70 -29.80
N LYS A 60 24.88 19.39 -30.38
CA LYS A 60 26.07 19.81 -29.64
C LYS A 60 25.69 20.59 -28.38
N GLY A 61 26.24 20.17 -27.23
CA GLY A 61 26.00 20.78 -25.92
C GLY A 61 24.83 20.18 -25.14
N VAL A 62 24.18 19.13 -25.64
CA VAL A 62 23.11 18.40 -24.94
C VAL A 62 23.65 17.06 -24.44
N GLU A 63 23.62 16.87 -23.12
CA GLU A 63 23.89 15.57 -22.50
C GLU A 63 22.61 14.75 -22.44
N ALA A 64 22.69 13.47 -22.80
CA ALA A 64 21.62 12.52 -22.57
C ALA A 64 22.07 11.48 -21.54
N SER A 65 21.22 11.31 -20.53
CA SER A 65 21.35 10.27 -19.53
C SER A 65 20.14 9.35 -19.54
N GLY A 66 20.37 8.06 -19.28
CA GLY A 66 19.29 7.12 -19.03
C GLY A 66 18.70 7.34 -17.64
N SER A 67 17.37 7.47 -17.53
CA SER A 67 16.70 7.60 -16.23
C SER A 67 16.32 6.25 -15.61
N ALA A 68 16.13 5.21 -16.44
CA ALA A 68 15.80 3.86 -16.00
C ALA A 68 16.03 2.81 -17.09
N THR A 69 16.41 1.60 -16.69
CA THR A 69 16.54 0.44 -17.58
C THR A 69 15.46 -0.56 -17.26
N ARG A 70 14.70 -0.96 -18.29
CA ARG A 70 13.69 -2.02 -18.18
C ARG A 70 14.30 -3.33 -18.65
N LEU A 71 14.30 -4.34 -17.78
CA LEU A 71 14.73 -5.70 -18.08
C LEU A 71 13.46 -6.54 -18.27
N CYS A 72 13.33 -7.21 -19.41
CA CYS A 72 12.21 -8.10 -19.70
C CYS A 72 12.73 -9.50 -19.97
N GLN A 73 12.07 -10.50 -19.39
CA GLN A 73 12.36 -11.91 -19.59
C GLN A 73 11.15 -12.57 -20.25
N ASP A 74 11.31 -13.09 -21.46
CA ASP A 74 10.22 -13.68 -22.25
C ASP A 74 9.75 -15.04 -21.70
N SER A 75 10.63 -15.80 -21.06
CA SER A 75 10.31 -17.07 -20.40
C SER A 75 10.66 -17.01 -18.90
N PRO A 76 9.85 -16.32 -18.08
CA PRO A 76 10.13 -16.14 -16.66
C PRO A 76 9.94 -17.46 -15.90
N SER A 77 10.80 -17.70 -14.90
CA SER A 77 10.59 -18.81 -13.97
C SER A 77 9.40 -18.54 -13.04
N ALA A 78 8.83 -19.58 -12.43
CA ALA A 78 7.74 -19.44 -11.46
C ALA A 78 8.09 -18.48 -10.30
N GLY A 79 9.36 -18.47 -9.86
CA GLY A 79 9.85 -17.54 -8.84
C GLY A 79 9.88 -16.08 -9.31
N GLN A 80 10.27 -15.83 -10.56
CA GLN A 80 10.25 -14.47 -11.15
C GLN A 80 8.82 -13.95 -11.31
N ARG A 81 7.90 -14.82 -11.70
CA ARG A 81 6.46 -14.49 -11.76
C ARG A 81 5.91 -14.17 -10.38
N ALA A 82 6.24 -14.97 -9.36
CA ALA A 82 5.84 -14.68 -7.98
C ALA A 82 6.43 -13.36 -7.46
N ALA A 83 7.67 -13.03 -7.81
CA ALA A 83 8.30 -11.78 -7.42
C ALA A 83 7.73 -10.55 -8.15
N ASP A 84 7.34 -10.69 -9.42
CA ASP A 84 6.59 -9.65 -10.16
C ASP A 84 5.27 -9.32 -9.45
N LEU A 85 4.53 -10.37 -9.06
CA LEU A 85 3.31 -10.23 -8.26
C LEU A 85 3.58 -9.53 -6.93
N GLY A 86 4.68 -9.89 -6.26
CA GLY A 86 5.12 -9.25 -5.03
C GLY A 86 5.41 -7.75 -5.17
N GLY A 87 5.63 -7.24 -6.38
CA GLY A 87 5.82 -5.81 -6.65
C GLY A 87 4.53 -4.97 -6.65
N GLU A 88 3.40 -5.56 -7.05
CA GLU A 88 2.14 -4.82 -7.28
C GLU A 88 1.02 -5.20 -6.30
N LEU A 89 0.86 -6.50 -6.02
CA LEU A 89 -0.26 -7.02 -5.23
C LEU A 89 -0.30 -6.61 -3.76
N PRO A 90 0.83 -6.44 -3.04
CA PRO A 90 0.77 -6.03 -1.64
C PRO A 90 0.04 -4.71 -1.42
N TRP A 91 0.15 -3.75 -2.34
CA TRP A 91 -0.53 -2.46 -2.25
C TRP A 91 -2.04 -2.58 -2.46
N LEU A 92 -2.48 -3.40 -3.43
CA LEU A 92 -3.90 -3.67 -3.66
C LEU A 92 -4.55 -4.36 -2.46
N LEU A 93 -3.88 -5.37 -1.90
CA LEU A 93 -4.36 -6.08 -0.73
C LEU A 93 -4.42 -5.16 0.50
N PHE A 94 -3.36 -4.41 0.74
CA PHE A 94 -3.29 -3.44 1.82
C PHE A 94 -4.40 -2.39 1.71
N GLY A 95 -4.60 -1.82 0.52
CA GLY A 95 -5.66 -0.83 0.26
C GLY A 95 -7.06 -1.40 0.48
N SER A 96 -7.32 -2.60 -0.02
CA SER A 96 -8.59 -3.33 0.20
C SER A 96 -8.87 -3.52 1.69
N LEU A 97 -7.90 -4.05 2.45
CA LEU A 97 -8.06 -4.28 3.89
C LEU A 97 -8.21 -2.98 4.67
N ALA A 98 -7.45 -1.93 4.36
CA ALA A 98 -7.58 -0.62 4.98
C ALA A 98 -8.98 -0.04 4.79
N LEU A 99 -9.51 -0.10 3.56
CA LEU A 99 -10.84 0.38 3.22
C LEU A 99 -11.94 -0.44 3.89
N LEU A 100 -11.79 -1.77 3.97
CA LEU A 100 -12.73 -2.64 4.70
C LEU A 100 -12.76 -2.28 6.19
N LEU A 101 -11.60 -2.16 6.84
CA LEU A 101 -11.52 -1.80 8.26
C LEU A 101 -12.12 -0.40 8.51
N PHE A 102 -11.85 0.55 7.61
CA PHE A 102 -12.41 1.89 7.71
C PHE A 102 -13.93 1.91 7.51
N SER A 103 -14.47 1.14 6.55
CA SER A 103 -15.92 0.97 6.38
C SER A 103 -16.57 0.36 7.62
N GLN A 104 -15.94 -0.64 8.25
CA GLN A 104 -16.39 -1.23 9.50
C GLN A 104 -16.36 -0.25 10.68
N LEU A 105 -15.38 0.66 10.71
CA LEU A 105 -15.34 1.75 11.68
C LEU A 105 -16.52 2.71 11.47
N LEU A 106 -16.74 3.18 10.24
CA LEU A 106 -17.86 4.07 9.92
C LEU A 106 -19.21 3.44 10.25
N LYS A 107 -19.37 2.14 9.98
CA LYS A 107 -20.57 1.38 10.34
C LYS A 107 -20.78 1.34 11.86
N ALA A 108 -19.73 1.12 12.65
CA ALA A 108 -19.83 1.18 14.12
C ALA A 108 -20.23 2.57 14.62
N VAL A 109 -19.70 3.63 14.00
CA VAL A 109 -20.08 5.02 14.33
C VAL A 109 -21.57 5.26 14.06
N LEU A 110 -22.11 4.72 12.97
CA LEU A 110 -23.54 4.84 12.64
C LEU A 110 -24.44 4.06 13.60
N GLU A 111 -24.02 2.86 14.02
CA GLU A 111 -24.82 1.98 14.87
C GLU A 111 -24.79 2.36 16.34
N ARG A 112 -23.62 2.79 16.85
CA ARG A 112 -23.37 2.99 18.29
C ARG A 112 -23.06 4.42 18.67
N GLY A 113 -22.84 5.30 17.69
CA GLY A 113 -22.35 6.66 17.91
C GLY A 113 -20.82 6.73 17.98
N PRO A 114 -20.24 7.93 17.79
CA PRO A 114 -18.80 8.13 17.66
C PRO A 114 -18.03 7.95 18.99
N PHE A 115 -18.63 8.29 20.12
CA PHE A 115 -17.97 8.25 21.43
C PHE A 115 -18.33 6.96 22.17
N THR A 116 -17.88 5.84 21.65
CA THR A 116 -18.02 4.53 22.29
C THR A 116 -16.69 3.80 22.33
N GLU A 117 -16.54 2.94 23.34
CA GLU A 117 -15.37 2.06 23.50
C GLU A 117 -15.14 1.17 22.27
N ALA A 118 -16.22 0.78 21.59
CA ALA A 118 -16.14 -0.03 20.37
C ALA A 118 -15.51 0.76 19.20
N VAL A 119 -15.88 2.04 19.04
CA VAL A 119 -15.35 2.90 17.97
C VAL A 119 -13.90 3.29 18.24
N SER A 120 -13.57 3.63 19.49
CA SER A 120 -12.20 3.97 19.88
C SER A 120 -11.22 2.82 19.59
N ARG A 121 -11.60 1.59 19.97
CA ARG A 121 -10.82 0.38 19.69
C ARG A 121 -10.67 0.12 18.18
N ARG A 122 -11.74 0.25 17.40
CA ARG A 122 -11.69 0.06 15.94
C ARG A 122 -10.79 1.11 15.27
N LEU A 123 -10.86 2.37 15.70
CA LEU A 123 -10.00 3.44 15.19
C LEU A 123 -8.53 3.16 15.50
N THR A 124 -8.21 2.69 16.71
CA THR A 124 -6.85 2.26 17.06
C THR A 124 -6.36 1.09 16.22
N VAL A 125 -7.22 0.10 15.93
CA VAL A 125 -6.88 -1.04 15.05
C VAL A 125 -6.59 -0.57 13.63
N VAL A 126 -7.44 0.31 13.07
CA VAL A 126 -7.21 0.93 11.74
C VAL A 126 -5.87 1.68 11.74
N GLY A 127 -5.61 2.49 12.76
CA GLY A 127 -4.37 3.25 12.88
C GLY A 127 -3.13 2.35 12.91
N TRP A 128 -3.14 1.28 13.71
CA TRP A 128 -2.04 0.30 13.75
C TRP A 128 -1.87 -0.44 12.44
N PHE A 129 -2.98 -0.84 11.82
CA PHE A 129 -2.96 -1.49 10.52
C PHE A 129 -2.26 -0.60 9.47
N VAL A 130 -2.56 0.70 9.44
CA VAL A 130 -1.92 1.64 8.50
C VAL A 130 -0.45 1.90 8.88
N ALA A 131 -0.18 2.18 10.16
CA ALA A 131 1.16 2.54 10.63
C ALA A 131 2.19 1.43 10.44
N VAL A 132 1.79 0.18 10.64
CA VAL A 132 2.67 -1.00 10.51
C VAL A 132 2.51 -1.68 9.16
N GLY A 133 1.31 -1.72 8.60
CA GLY A 133 1.05 -2.37 7.31
C GLY A 133 1.70 -1.64 6.14
N THR A 134 1.81 -0.31 6.16
CA THR A 134 2.50 0.45 5.11
C THR A 134 3.97 0.05 4.97
N PRO A 135 4.82 0.13 6.02
CA PRO A 135 6.22 -0.25 5.89
C PRO A 135 6.39 -1.74 5.59
N LEU A 136 5.52 -2.61 6.11
CA LEU A 136 5.56 -4.04 5.79
C LEU A 136 5.25 -4.30 4.31
N ALA A 137 4.20 -3.69 3.75
CA ALA A 137 3.87 -3.80 2.33
C ALA A 137 5.02 -3.24 1.47
N GLY A 138 5.59 -2.10 1.86
CA GLY A 138 6.72 -1.48 1.17
C GLY A 138 7.98 -2.35 1.19
N LEU A 139 8.25 -3.05 2.29
CA LEU A 139 9.36 -3.98 2.43
C LEU A 139 9.14 -5.22 1.55
N VAL A 140 7.93 -5.79 1.52
CA VAL A 140 7.61 -6.93 0.65
C VAL A 140 7.79 -6.55 -0.83
N VAL A 141 7.33 -5.36 -1.22
CA VAL A 141 7.45 -4.85 -2.59
C VAL A 141 8.90 -4.62 -2.96
N GLY A 142 9.65 -3.88 -2.13
CA GLY A 142 11.05 -3.58 -2.40
C GLY A 142 11.90 -4.85 -2.45
N TRP A 143 11.71 -5.78 -1.52
CA TRP A 143 12.40 -7.07 -1.54
C TRP A 143 12.07 -7.85 -2.80
N SER A 144 10.79 -7.98 -3.17
CA SER A 144 10.37 -8.74 -4.35
C SER A 144 11.00 -8.16 -5.62
N GLN A 145 10.99 -6.83 -5.77
CA GLN A 145 11.65 -6.14 -6.89
C GLN A 145 13.17 -6.32 -6.87
N SER A 146 13.83 -6.18 -5.72
CA SER A 146 15.28 -6.35 -5.61
C SER A 146 15.72 -7.77 -5.96
N TRP A 147 14.96 -8.77 -5.52
CA TRP A 147 15.21 -10.17 -5.87
C TRP A 147 14.99 -10.42 -7.36
N LEU A 148 13.91 -9.87 -7.94
CA LEU A 148 13.62 -9.99 -9.37
C LEU A 148 14.74 -9.39 -10.21
N VAL A 149 15.21 -8.20 -9.86
CA VAL A 149 16.37 -7.54 -10.51
C VAL A 149 17.63 -8.37 -10.36
N GLY A 150 17.93 -8.85 -9.15
CA GLY A 150 19.10 -9.71 -8.91
C GLY A 150 19.07 -11.01 -9.71
N SER A 151 17.88 -11.56 -9.97
CA SER A 151 17.72 -12.77 -10.78
C SER A 151 17.96 -12.54 -12.28
N MET A 152 17.68 -11.33 -12.79
CA MET A 152 17.84 -10.97 -14.21
C MET A 152 19.19 -10.31 -14.51
N ALA A 153 19.77 -9.62 -13.53
CA ALA A 153 21.05 -8.93 -13.64
C ALA A 153 21.88 -9.14 -12.36
N PRO A 154 22.63 -10.27 -12.26
CA PRO A 154 23.37 -10.65 -11.04
C PRO A 154 24.39 -9.61 -10.56
N ILE A 155 24.89 -8.77 -11.48
CA ILE A 155 25.84 -7.67 -11.22
C ILE A 155 25.27 -6.60 -10.28
N VAL A 156 23.94 -6.45 -10.22
CA VAL A 156 23.27 -5.38 -9.46
C VAL A 156 23.15 -5.71 -7.96
N GLY A 157 23.32 -6.98 -7.58
CA GLY A 157 23.10 -7.45 -6.21
C GLY A 157 21.61 -7.46 -5.82
N SER A 158 21.27 -8.25 -4.80
CA SER A 158 19.93 -8.30 -4.21
C SER A 158 20.01 -8.02 -2.71
N GLY A 159 19.11 -7.18 -2.19
CA GLY A 159 19.11 -6.76 -0.80
C GLY A 159 17.74 -6.26 -0.32
N PRO A 160 17.51 -6.17 1.00
CA PRO A 160 16.27 -5.66 1.53
C PRO A 160 16.13 -4.18 1.20
N THR A 161 15.19 -3.85 0.32
CA THR A 161 14.82 -2.47 0.00
C THR A 161 13.39 -2.22 0.47
N VAL A 162 13.11 -0.98 0.85
CA VAL A 162 11.76 -0.53 1.20
C VAL A 162 11.29 0.40 0.11
N SER A 163 10.20 0.03 -0.56
CA SER A 163 9.56 0.84 -1.59
C SER A 163 8.31 1.52 -1.04
N GLY A 164 7.99 2.71 -1.54
CA GLY A 164 6.75 3.44 -1.20
C GLY A 164 6.91 4.57 -0.18
N SER A 165 5.80 5.27 0.07
CA SER A 165 5.79 6.48 0.90
C SER A 165 5.60 6.15 2.37
N LEU A 166 6.68 6.22 3.16
CA LEU A 166 6.65 6.12 4.62
C LEU A 166 5.85 7.24 5.29
N VAL A 167 5.46 8.27 4.54
CA VAL A 167 4.62 9.38 5.02
C VAL A 167 3.28 8.86 5.56
N LEU A 168 2.76 7.74 5.04
CA LEU A 168 1.51 7.12 5.50
C LEU A 168 1.58 6.57 6.94
N VAL A 169 2.76 6.43 7.52
CA VAL A 169 2.93 6.07 8.94
C VAL A 169 2.37 7.17 9.84
N LEU A 170 2.54 8.44 9.47
CA LEU A 170 2.07 9.59 10.25
C LEU A 170 0.55 9.61 10.47
N PRO A 171 -0.31 9.53 9.43
CA PRO A 171 -1.76 9.47 9.64
C PRO A 171 -2.19 8.19 10.37
N GLY A 172 -1.49 7.07 10.19
CA GLY A 172 -1.73 5.84 10.97
C GLY A 172 -1.50 6.05 12.46
N LEU A 173 -0.36 6.64 12.83
CA LEU A 173 -0.04 6.98 14.22
C LEU A 173 -1.01 8.03 14.79
N ALA A 174 -1.39 9.04 14.02
CA ALA A 174 -2.38 10.02 14.42
C ALA A 174 -3.73 9.36 14.76
N ALA A 175 -4.17 8.40 13.95
CA ALA A 175 -5.38 7.63 14.22
C ALA A 175 -5.27 6.75 15.48
N VAL A 176 -4.09 6.15 15.75
CA VAL A 176 -3.84 5.42 17.01
C VAL A 176 -3.98 6.34 18.22
N ILE A 177 -3.35 7.50 18.17
CA ILE A 177 -3.38 8.51 19.24
C ILE A 177 -4.83 8.95 19.47
N MET A 178 -5.56 9.31 18.41
CA MET A 178 -6.95 9.75 18.52
C MET A 178 -7.85 8.65 19.10
N GLY A 179 -7.67 7.40 18.68
CA GLY A 179 -8.41 6.27 19.23
C GLY A 179 -8.16 6.08 20.73
N ARG A 180 -6.93 6.27 21.20
CA ARG A 180 -6.62 6.22 22.64
C ARG A 180 -7.24 7.39 23.41
N ILE A 181 -7.13 8.62 22.90
CA ILE A 181 -7.75 9.79 23.53
C ILE A 181 -9.27 9.61 23.62
N MET A 182 -9.92 9.10 22.57
CA MET A 182 -11.37 8.82 22.59
C MET A 182 -11.72 7.75 23.63
N ARG A 183 -10.89 6.73 23.79
CA ARG A 183 -11.06 5.67 24.80
C ARG A 183 -11.02 6.25 26.21
N ASP A 184 -10.00 7.06 26.51
CA ASP A 184 -9.85 7.67 27.82
C ASP A 184 -11.02 8.63 28.12
N GLY A 185 -11.47 9.39 27.12
CA GLY A 185 -12.64 10.27 27.24
C GLY A 185 -13.95 9.54 27.50
N VAL A 186 -14.16 8.35 26.92
CA VAL A 186 -15.34 7.51 27.20
C VAL A 186 -15.29 6.99 28.64
N ARG A 187 -14.13 6.49 29.09
CA ARG A 187 -13.96 5.97 30.46
C ARG A 187 -14.20 7.04 31.53
N MET A 188 -13.67 8.25 31.34
CA MET A 188 -13.91 9.37 32.27
C MET A 188 -15.39 9.75 32.37
N ARG A 189 -16.13 9.66 31.26
CA ARG A 189 -17.56 9.94 31.25
C ARG A 189 -18.35 8.88 32.03
N GLU A 190 -18.00 7.60 31.86
CA GLU A 190 -18.60 6.50 32.62
C GLU A 190 -18.34 6.65 34.13
N ASP A 191 -17.14 7.06 34.54
CA ASP A 191 -16.79 7.31 35.95
C ASP A 191 -17.62 8.46 36.56
N LEU A 192 -17.87 9.53 35.79
CA LEU A 192 -18.70 10.66 36.20
C LEU A 192 -20.19 10.31 36.31
N GLU A 193 -20.70 9.50 35.38
CA GLU A 193 -22.09 9.03 35.40
C GLU A 193 -22.34 7.99 36.51
N GLY A 194 -21.30 7.27 36.97
CA GLY A 194 -21.39 6.29 38.06
C GLY A 194 -21.24 6.83 39.48
N THR A 195 -20.90 8.12 39.66
CA THR A 195 -20.72 8.77 40.97
C THR A 195 -22.00 9.45 41.49
N ILE A 196 -23.07 9.48 40.69
CA ILE A 196 -24.36 10.13 40.98
C ILE A 196 -25.40 9.13 41.49
#